data_AF-A0A7C6GDX8-F1
#
_entry.id   AF-A0A7C6GDX8-F1
#
_cell.length_a   1.000
_cell.length_b   1.000
_cell.length_c   1.000
_cell.angle_alpha   90.00
_cell.angle_beta   90.00
_cell.angle_gamma   90.00
#
_symmetry.space_group_name_H-M   'P 1'
#
loop_
_entity.id
_entity.type
_entity.pdbx_description
1 polymer ?
#
loop_
_entity_poly.entity_id
_entity_poly.type
_entity_poly.pdbx_seq_one_letter_code
_entity_poly.pdbx_strand_id
1 'polypeptide(L)'
;MVIDIIVYSEMHVISELIRALVILLGLQIAQDVTAIICERSRTHLGIQIQRYFNVKIMEKAAKVSFEMFDTPDYYKNYTDAQRVLGGRWDVLVYAPFELISILINVIGVGAIIFNFNQLMFIVVLLGLIPKIITDIKARKERHRFHSEEIPEVRKYNYIMGYSQIRML
;
A
#
# COMPACT_ATOMS: atom_id res chain seq x y z
N MET A 1 25.16 -52.73 -12.57
CA MET A 1 23.91 -52.92 -11.81
C MET A 1 23.77 -51.98 -10.61
N VAL A 2 24.61 -52.03 -9.57
CA VAL A 2 24.50 -51.08 -8.42
C VAL A 2 24.90 -49.64 -8.81
N ILE A 3 25.93 -49.49 -9.66
CA ILE A 3 26.39 -48.17 -10.16
C ILE A 3 25.34 -47.53 -11.07
N ASP A 4 24.66 -48.32 -11.92
CA ASP A 4 23.58 -47.82 -12.79
C ASP A 4 22.38 -47.31 -12.00
N ILE A 5 22.06 -47.95 -10.85
CA ILE A 5 20.95 -47.53 -9.98
C ILE A 5 21.26 -46.20 -9.28
N ILE A 6 22.51 -45.98 -8.85
CA ILE A 6 22.93 -44.72 -8.22
C ILE A 6 22.95 -43.58 -9.25
N VAL A 7 23.48 -43.82 -10.45
CA VAL A 7 23.51 -42.84 -11.53
C VAL A 7 22.10 -42.51 -12.02
N TYR A 8 21.21 -43.51 -12.12
CA TYR A 8 19.80 -43.29 -12.47
C TYR A 8 19.05 -42.49 -11.39
N SER A 9 19.36 -42.74 -10.11
CA SER A 9 18.80 -41.98 -8.98
C SER A 9 19.24 -40.52 -9.02
N GLU A 10 20.53 -40.23 -9.21
CA GLU A 10 21.02 -38.85 -9.29
C GLU A 10 20.51 -38.11 -10.53
N MET A 11 20.44 -38.79 -11.68
CA MET A 11 19.95 -38.18 -12.92
C MET A 11 18.44 -37.91 -12.87
N HIS A 12 17.65 -38.76 -12.18
CA HIS A 12 16.23 -38.52 -11.93
C HIS A 12 16.01 -37.33 -10.98
N VAL A 13 16.79 -37.24 -9.89
CA VAL A 13 16.73 -36.10 -8.95
C VAL A 13 17.07 -34.78 -9.65
N ILE A 14 18.10 -34.75 -10.51
CA ILE A 14 18.46 -33.55 -11.28
C ILE A 14 17.31 -33.14 -12.22
N SER A 15 16.65 -34.09 -12.88
CA SER A 15 15.53 -33.78 -13.79
C SER A 15 14.30 -33.21 -13.06
N GLU A 16 13.96 -33.75 -11.88
CA GLU A 16 12.89 -33.23 -11.03
C GLU A 16 13.24 -31.85 -10.46
N LEU A 17 14.51 -31.63 -10.10
CA LEU A 17 15.00 -30.35 -9.59
C LEU A 17 14.95 -29.27 -10.68
N ILE A 18 15.36 -29.59 -11.91
CA ILE A 18 15.22 -28.69 -13.07
C ILE A 18 13.74 -28.36 -13.32
N ARG A 19 12.86 -29.37 -13.29
CA ARG A 19 11.41 -29.15 -13.49
C ARG A 19 10.82 -28.26 -12.41
N ALA A 20 11.16 -28.49 -11.14
CA ALA A 20 10.73 -27.66 -10.02
C ALA A 20 11.23 -26.21 -10.16
N LEU A 21 12.50 -26.02 -10.57
CA LEU A 21 13.07 -24.70 -10.82
C LEU A 21 12.37 -23.96 -11.95
N VAL A 22 12.05 -24.65 -13.06
CA VAL A 22 11.30 -24.04 -14.18
C VAL A 22 9.90 -23.61 -13.75
N ILE A 23 9.20 -24.45 -12.97
CA ILE A 23 7.87 -24.10 -12.44
C ILE A 23 7.96 -22.89 -11.50
N LEU A 24 8.95 -22.86 -10.61
CA LEU A 24 9.13 -21.77 -9.65
C LEU A 24 9.51 -20.46 -10.35
N LEU A 25 10.39 -20.51 -11.35
CA LEU A 25 10.73 -19.35 -12.19
C LEU A 25 9.52 -18.85 -12.97
N GLY A 26 8.75 -19.75 -13.58
CA GLY A 26 7.51 -19.40 -14.29
C GLY A 26 6.49 -18.73 -13.37
N LEU A 27 6.34 -19.24 -12.15
CA LEU A 27 5.46 -18.64 -11.13
C LEU A 27 5.96 -17.26 -10.68
N GLN A 28 7.26 -17.10 -10.45
CA GLN A 28 7.85 -15.81 -10.06
C GLN A 28 7.63 -14.75 -11.13
N ILE A 29 7.89 -15.09 -12.39
CA ILE A 29 7.66 -14.17 -13.52
C ILE A 29 6.19 -13.78 -13.60
N ALA A 30 5.26 -14.73 -13.42
CA ALA A 30 3.83 -14.42 -13.43
C ALA A 30 3.43 -13.47 -12.29
N GLN A 31 4.01 -13.64 -11.09
CA GLN A 31 3.79 -12.75 -9.96
C GLN A 31 4.30 -11.33 -10.26
N ASP A 32 5.52 -11.21 -10.79
CA ASP A 32 6.13 -9.92 -11.11
C ASP A 32 5.34 -9.20 -12.21
N VAL A 33 4.91 -9.90 -13.25
CA VAL A 33 4.07 -9.35 -14.33
C VAL A 33 2.75 -8.83 -13.76
N THR A 34 2.09 -9.59 -12.89
CA THR A 34 0.84 -9.18 -12.25
C THR A 34 1.06 -7.93 -11.40
N ALA A 35 2.15 -7.87 -10.63
CA ALA A 35 2.50 -6.71 -9.80
C ALA A 35 2.70 -5.45 -10.64
N ILE A 36 3.47 -5.55 -11.74
CA ILE A 36 3.74 -4.43 -12.64
C ILE A 36 2.44 -3.91 -13.27
N ILE A 37 1.55 -4.80 -13.72
CA ILE A 37 0.27 -4.39 -14.31
C ILE A 37 -0.58 -3.66 -13.26
N CYS A 38 -0.71 -4.22 -12.06
CA CYS A 38 -1.48 -3.61 -10.98
C CYS A 38 -0.93 -2.23 -10.58
N GLU A 39 0.39 -2.09 -10.42
CA GLU A 39 1.02 -0.82 -10.07
C GLU A 39 0.80 0.24 -11.15
N ARG A 40 0.97 -0.15 -12.43
CA ARG A 40 0.76 0.77 -13.55
C ARG A 40 -0.69 1.23 -13.65
N SER A 41 -1.65 0.33 -13.42
CA SER A 41 -3.07 0.68 -13.34
C SER A 41 -3.37 1.62 -12.18
N ARG A 42 -2.77 1.38 -11.00
CA ARG A 42 -2.92 2.24 -9.81
C ARG A 42 -2.46 3.66 -10.07
N THR A 43 -1.27 3.81 -10.66
CA THR A 43 -0.70 5.12 -10.98
C THR A 43 -1.55 5.86 -12.02
N HIS A 44 -1.99 5.18 -13.08
CA HIS A 44 -2.79 5.81 -14.13
C HIS A 44 -4.16 6.29 -13.63
N LEU A 45 -4.88 5.45 -12.88
CA LEU A 45 -6.16 5.81 -12.30
C LEU A 45 -5.99 6.93 -11.27
N GLY A 46 -4.89 6.88 -10.53
CA GLY A 46 -4.53 7.93 -9.59
C GLY A 46 -4.39 9.31 -10.15
N ILE A 47 -3.61 9.42 -11.23
CA ILE A 47 -3.40 10.70 -11.92
C ILE A 47 -4.74 11.25 -12.43
N GLN A 48 -5.63 10.39 -12.95
CA GLN A 48 -6.94 10.82 -13.43
C GLN A 48 -7.85 11.32 -12.30
N ILE A 49 -7.91 10.58 -11.20
CA ILE A 49 -8.71 10.95 -10.02
C ILE A 49 -8.19 12.25 -9.42
N GLN A 50 -6.87 12.36 -9.23
CA GLN A 50 -6.23 13.56 -8.73
C GLN A 50 -6.52 14.77 -9.62
N ARG A 51 -6.42 14.60 -10.95
CA ARG A 51 -6.75 15.65 -11.92
C ARG A 51 -8.23 16.07 -11.83
N TYR A 52 -9.15 15.11 -11.78
CA TYR A 52 -10.59 15.40 -11.68
C TYR A 52 -10.92 16.25 -10.46
N PHE A 53 -10.41 15.87 -9.29
CA PHE A 53 -10.67 16.63 -8.07
C PHE A 53 -9.96 17.99 -8.06
N ASN A 54 -8.72 18.09 -8.58
CA ASN A 54 -8.02 19.37 -8.70
C ASN A 54 -8.83 20.37 -9.54
N VAL A 55 -9.35 19.94 -10.71
CA VAL A 55 -10.20 20.79 -11.55
C VAL A 55 -11.47 21.21 -10.81
N LYS A 56 -12.15 20.26 -10.16
CA LYS A 56 -13.40 20.54 -9.43
C LYS A 56 -13.21 21.50 -8.25
N ILE A 57 -12.07 21.42 -7.55
CA ILE A 57 -11.71 22.38 -6.50
C ILE A 57 -11.51 23.76 -7.12
N MET A 58 -10.77 23.87 -8.22
CA MET A 58 -10.55 25.17 -8.88
C MET A 58 -11.84 25.79 -9.39
N GLU A 59 -12.74 25.00 -9.99
CA GLU A 59 -14.06 25.46 -10.40
C GLU A 59 -14.90 25.96 -9.22
N LYS A 60 -14.81 25.29 -8.06
CA LYS A 60 -15.53 25.70 -6.86
C LYS A 60 -14.91 26.93 -6.22
N ALA A 61 -13.57 27.01 -6.19
CA ALA A 61 -12.82 28.16 -5.71
C ALA A 61 -13.15 29.43 -6.53
N ALA A 62 -13.29 29.30 -7.84
CA ALA A 62 -13.66 30.41 -8.74
C ALA A 62 -15.12 30.89 -8.57
N LYS A 63 -16.01 30.08 -7.98
CA LYS A 63 -17.43 30.42 -7.74
C LYS A 63 -17.69 31.06 -6.38
N VAL A 64 -16.69 31.12 -5.50
CA VAL A 64 -16.81 31.79 -4.20
C VAL A 64 -16.86 33.30 -4.41
N SER A 65 -17.67 34.01 -3.61
CA SER A 65 -17.79 35.47 -3.72
C SER A 65 -16.47 36.17 -3.41
N PHE A 66 -16.19 37.27 -4.12
CA PHE A 66 -14.95 38.05 -3.97
C PHE A 66 -14.70 38.50 -2.52
N GLU A 67 -15.76 38.74 -1.76
CA GLU A 67 -15.72 39.13 -0.34
C GLU A 67 -15.13 38.05 0.58
N MET A 68 -15.21 36.77 0.20
CA MET A 68 -14.64 35.68 1.00
C MET A 68 -13.19 35.35 0.62
N PHE A 69 -12.67 35.84 -0.52
CA PHE A 69 -11.34 35.48 -1.00
C PHE A 69 -10.20 35.91 -0.05
N ASP A 70 -10.39 37.02 0.67
CA ASP A 70 -9.40 37.53 1.63
C ASP A 70 -9.61 36.99 3.06
N THR A 71 -10.56 36.08 3.26
CA THR A 71 -10.79 35.52 4.59
C THR A 71 -9.77 34.41 4.88
N PRO A 72 -9.23 34.34 6.12
CA PRO A 72 -8.35 33.24 6.55
C PRO A 72 -8.99 31.86 6.35
N ASP A 73 -10.31 31.78 6.49
CA ASP A 73 -11.08 30.54 6.33
C ASP A 73 -11.07 30.05 4.88
N TYR A 74 -11.08 30.94 3.89
CA TYR A 74 -10.97 30.56 2.48
C TYR A 74 -9.61 29.89 2.18
N TYR A 75 -8.51 30.53 2.58
CA TYR A 75 -7.16 29.98 2.39
C TYR A 75 -6.97 28.65 3.12
N LYS A 76 -7.47 28.55 4.35
CA LYS A 76 -7.44 27.29 5.12
C LYS A 76 -8.20 26.17 4.41
N ASN A 77 -9.44 26.44 4.00
CA ASN A 77 -10.27 25.42 3.34
C ASN A 77 -9.67 24.99 1.99
N TYR A 78 -9.08 25.92 1.23
CA TYR A 78 -8.42 25.61 -0.04
C TYR A 78 -7.16 24.77 0.15
N THR A 79 -6.29 25.17 1.08
CA THR A 79 -5.03 24.45 1.37
C THR A 79 -5.30 23.08 2.00
N ASP A 80 -6.29 22.96 2.88
CA ASP A 80 -6.73 21.67 3.44
C ASP A 80 -7.30 20.76 2.34
N ALA A 81 -8.11 21.29 1.42
CA ALA A 81 -8.65 20.52 0.31
C ALA A 81 -7.53 20.02 -0.64
N GLN A 82 -6.54 20.85 -0.95
CA GLN A 82 -5.38 20.42 -1.73
C GLN A 82 -4.53 19.37 -0.99
N ARG A 83 -4.36 19.51 0.33
CA ARG A 83 -3.59 18.57 1.16
C ARG A 83 -4.22 17.18 1.18
N VAL A 84 -5.55 17.10 1.23
CA VAL A 84 -6.29 15.82 1.18
C VAL A 84 -6.11 15.12 -0.16
N LEU A 85 -6.02 15.88 -1.27
CA LEU A 85 -5.76 15.33 -2.60
C LEU A 85 -4.31 14.91 -2.85
N GLY A 86 -3.35 15.51 -2.15
CA GLY A 86 -1.92 15.33 -2.39
C GLY A 86 -1.35 13.96 -2.05
N GLY A 87 -2.04 13.13 -1.26
CA GLY A 87 -1.41 11.87 -0.81
C GLY A 87 -2.29 10.83 -0.13
N ARG A 88 -3.62 10.85 -0.36
CA ARG A 88 -4.53 9.86 0.26
C ARG A 88 -5.55 9.23 -0.70
N TRP A 89 -5.57 9.65 -1.97
CA TRP A 89 -6.57 9.15 -2.92
C TRP A 89 -6.37 7.66 -3.22
N ASP A 90 -5.12 7.21 -3.22
CA ASP A 90 -4.70 5.83 -3.47
C ASP A 90 -5.25 4.91 -2.39
N VAL A 91 -5.10 5.29 -1.12
CA VAL A 91 -5.61 4.54 0.03
C VAL A 91 -7.15 4.47 -0.03
N LEU A 92 -7.83 5.56 -0.38
CA LEU A 92 -9.30 5.60 -0.38
C LEU A 92 -9.92 4.68 -1.44
N VAL A 93 -9.31 4.57 -2.62
CA VAL A 93 -9.85 3.79 -3.73
C VAL A 93 -9.40 2.32 -3.65
N TYR A 94 -8.16 2.08 -3.26
CA TYR A 94 -7.58 0.73 -3.29
C TYR A 94 -7.69 -0.06 -2.00
N ALA A 95 -7.90 0.58 -0.84
CA ALA A 95 -8.09 -0.14 0.43
C ALA A 95 -9.12 -1.28 0.36
N PRO A 96 -10.33 -1.14 -0.22
CA PRO A 96 -11.28 -2.26 -0.28
C PRO A 96 -10.76 -3.43 -1.13
N PHE A 97 -10.07 -3.16 -2.24
CA PHE A 97 -9.49 -4.21 -3.09
C PHE A 97 -8.32 -4.91 -2.40
N GLU A 98 -7.49 -4.15 -1.69
CA GLU A 98 -6.39 -4.70 -0.91
C GLU A 98 -6.90 -5.60 0.22
N LEU A 99 -7.95 -5.18 0.93
CA LEU A 99 -8.60 -5.99 1.96
C LEU A 99 -9.14 -7.30 1.39
N ILE A 100 -9.83 -7.27 0.24
CA ILE A 100 -10.32 -8.49 -0.42
C ILE A 100 -9.16 -9.41 -0.79
N SER A 101 -8.08 -8.87 -1.37
CA SER A 101 -6.89 -9.64 -1.74
C SER A 101 -6.25 -10.33 -0.52
N ILE A 102 -6.09 -9.60 0.58
CA ILE A 102 -5.57 -10.14 1.84
C ILE A 102 -6.48 -11.25 2.36
N LEU A 103 -7.80 -11.08 2.33
CA LEU A 103 -8.74 -12.11 2.77
C LEU A 103 -8.64 -13.38 1.92
N ILE A 104 -8.57 -13.24 0.59
CA ILE A 104 -8.38 -14.38 -0.31
C ILE A 104 -7.08 -15.10 0.00
N ASN A 105 -5.98 -14.37 0.25
CA ASN A 105 -4.69 -14.95 0.59
C ASN A 105 -4.74 -15.71 1.92
N VAL A 106 -5.27 -15.09 2.98
CA VAL A 106 -5.41 -15.71 4.30
C VAL A 106 -6.27 -16.97 4.23
N ILE A 107 -7.39 -16.93 3.50
CA ILE A 107 -8.28 -18.09 3.34
C ILE A 107 -7.59 -19.17 2.52
N GLY A 108 -6.96 -18.82 1.39
CA GLY A 108 -6.29 -19.77 0.51
C GLY A 108 -5.14 -20.49 1.19
N VAL A 109 -4.20 -19.74 1.77
CA VAL A 109 -3.07 -20.29 2.52
C VAL A 109 -3.56 -21.06 3.75
N GLY A 110 -4.53 -20.51 4.48
CA GLY A 110 -5.13 -21.16 5.64
C GLY A 110 -5.75 -22.51 5.29
N ALA A 111 -6.49 -22.60 4.17
CA ALA A 111 -7.09 -23.84 3.70
C ALA A 111 -6.03 -24.88 3.31
N ILE A 112 -4.94 -24.48 2.65
CA ILE A 112 -3.83 -25.39 2.30
C ILE A 112 -3.20 -25.97 3.56
N ILE A 113 -2.87 -25.11 4.54
CA ILE A 113 -2.23 -25.55 5.79
C ILE A 113 -3.18 -26.46 6.57
N PHE A 114 -4.47 -26.12 6.65
CA PHE A 114 -5.47 -26.92 7.34
C PHE A 114 -5.61 -28.33 6.75
N ASN A 115 -5.61 -28.46 5.41
CA ASN A 115 -5.67 -29.76 4.74
C ASN A 115 -4.39 -30.57 4.92
N PHE A 116 -3.22 -29.93 4.97
CA PHE A 116 -1.95 -30.62 5.17
C PHE A 116 -1.76 -31.09 6.61
N ASN A 117 -1.95 -30.20 7.60
CA ASN A 117 -1.79 -30.50 9.01
C ASN A 117 -2.54 -29.48 9.91
N GLN A 118 -3.55 -29.96 10.63
CA GLN A 118 -4.37 -29.13 11.52
C GLN A 118 -3.59 -28.56 12.72
N LEU A 119 -2.58 -29.26 13.25
CA LEU A 119 -1.75 -28.75 14.34
C LEU A 119 -0.86 -27.60 13.85
N MET A 120 -0.30 -27.69 12.64
CA MET A 120 0.44 -26.56 12.05
C MET A 120 -0.44 -25.33 11.87
N PHE A 121 -1.69 -25.51 11.44
CA PHE A 121 -2.64 -24.41 11.33
C PHE A 121 -2.85 -23.69 12.67
N ILE A 122 -3.03 -24.43 13.78
CA ILE A 122 -3.17 -23.85 15.12
C ILE A 122 -1.91 -23.08 15.54
N VAL A 123 -0.72 -23.64 15.29
CA VAL A 123 0.55 -22.96 15.61
C VAL A 123 0.69 -21.64 14.85
N VAL A 124 0.35 -21.64 13.56
CA VAL A 124 0.36 -20.41 12.73
C VAL A 124 -0.63 -19.38 13.27
N LEU A 125 -1.85 -19.79 13.65
CA LEU A 125 -2.82 -18.88 14.26
C LEU A 125 -2.33 -18.26 15.56
N LEU A 126 -1.69 -19.05 16.43
CA LEU A 126 -1.11 -18.53 17.68
C LEU A 126 0.02 -17.54 17.40
N GLY A 127 0.83 -17.78 16.37
CA GLY A 127 1.89 -16.85 15.92
C GLY A 127 1.36 -15.50 15.40
N LEU A 128 0.11 -15.43 14.93
CA LEU A 128 -0.50 -14.17 14.48
C LEU A 128 -0.87 -13.24 15.65
N ILE A 129 -1.16 -13.78 16.83
CA ILE A 129 -1.57 -13.01 18.01
C ILE A 129 -0.55 -11.92 18.38
N PRO A 130 0.75 -12.22 18.61
CA PRO A 130 1.73 -11.20 18.96
C PRO A 130 1.88 -10.15 17.84
N LYS A 131 1.82 -10.57 16.57
CA LYS A 131 1.89 -9.65 15.43
C LYS A 131 0.73 -8.65 15.42
N ILE A 132 -0.49 -9.10 15.69
CA ILE A 132 -1.67 -8.22 15.76
C ILE A 132 -1.51 -7.20 16.89
N ILE A 133 -1.02 -7.65 18.06
CA ILE A 133 -0.78 -6.77 19.21
C ILE A 133 0.26 -5.69 18.86
N THR A 134 1.37 -6.08 18.22
CA THR A 134 2.41 -5.12 17.82
C THR A 134 1.89 -4.12 16.79
N ASP A 135 1.08 -4.56 15.82
CA ASP A 135 0.53 -3.68 14.79
C ASP A 135 -0.46 -2.66 15.39
N ILE A 136 -1.30 -3.07 16.35
CA ILE A 136 -2.21 -2.15 17.04
C ILE A 136 -1.42 -1.09 17.84
N LYS A 137 -0.37 -1.52 18.55
CA LYS A 137 0.48 -0.61 19.32
C LYS A 137 1.21 0.38 18.41
N ALA A 138 1.76 -0.10 17.30
CA ALA A 138 2.44 0.73 16.30
C ALA A 138 1.51 1.76 15.66
N ARG A 139 0.24 1.39 15.36
CA ARG A 139 -0.77 2.32 14.87
C ARG A 139 -1.06 3.44 15.87
N LYS A 140 -1.21 3.11 17.15
CA LYS A 140 -1.42 4.09 18.23
C LYS A 140 -0.23 5.05 18.35
N GLU A 141 0.98 4.52 18.29
CA GLU A 141 2.21 5.32 18.37
C GLU A 141 2.34 6.29 17.20
N ARG A 142 2.10 5.81 15.98
CA ARG A 142 2.08 6.66 14.78
C ARG A 142 1.04 7.77 14.87
N HIS A 143 -0.14 7.48 15.42
CA HIS A 143 -1.18 8.49 15.60
C HIS A 143 -0.78 9.55 16.63
N ARG A 144 -0.16 9.13 17.74
CA ARG A 144 0.38 10.04 18.76
C ARG A 144 1.45 10.95 18.15
N PHE A 145 2.44 10.36 17.49
CA PHE A 145 3.53 11.06 16.82
C PHE A 145 3.00 12.11 15.83
N HIS A 146 2.11 11.72 14.91
CA HIS A 146 1.52 12.66 13.96
C HIS A 146 0.65 13.74 14.62
N SER A 147 0.03 13.48 15.76
CA SER A 147 -0.77 14.48 16.48
C SER A 147 0.12 15.49 17.21
N GLU A 148 1.25 15.03 17.72
CA GLU A 148 2.26 15.84 18.41
C GLU A 148 3.09 16.70 17.43
N GLU A 149 3.28 16.26 16.19
CA GLU A 149 3.99 17.03 15.15
C GLU A 149 3.17 18.18 14.54
N ILE A 150 1.84 18.18 14.71
CA ILE A 150 0.94 19.18 14.10
C ILE A 150 1.33 20.64 14.44
N PRO A 151 1.76 21.01 15.66
CA PRO A 151 2.20 22.37 15.99
C PRO A 151 3.52 22.75 15.31
N GLU A 152 4.48 21.83 15.23
CA GLU A 152 5.79 22.09 14.63
C GLU A 152 5.71 22.19 13.11
N VAL A 153 4.96 21.29 12.48
CA VAL A 153 4.66 21.34 11.04
C VAL A 153 3.93 22.64 10.70
N ARG A 154 3.02 23.12 11.56
CA ARG A 154 2.37 24.43 11.39
C ARG A 154 3.39 25.58 11.42
N LYS A 155 4.28 25.62 12.41
CA LYS A 155 5.33 26.65 12.51
C LYS A 155 6.29 26.63 11.32
N TYR A 156 6.73 25.44 10.92
CA TYR A 156 7.58 25.26 9.75
C TYR A 156 6.91 25.79 8.47
N ASN A 157 5.63 25.45 8.24
CA ASN A 157 4.88 25.96 7.09
C ASN A 157 4.76 27.49 7.09
N TYR A 158 4.59 28.14 8.26
CA TYR A 158 4.59 29.60 8.34
C TYR A 158 5.94 30.21 7.95
N ILE A 159 7.05 29.66 8.46
CA ILE A 159 8.39 30.16 8.15
C ILE A 159 8.69 29.96 6.66
N MET A 160 8.35 28.80 6.11
CA MET A 160 8.59 28.46 4.71
C MET A 160 7.78 29.37 3.77
N GLY A 161 6.50 29.60 4.09
CA GLY A 161 5.64 30.53 3.35
C GLY A 161 6.16 31.97 3.38
N TYR A 162 6.68 32.43 4.51
CA TYR A 162 7.28 33.77 4.61
C TYR A 162 8.59 33.90 3.80
N SER A 163 9.38 32.83 3.70
CA SER A 163 10.62 32.83 2.91
C SER A 163 10.36 32.89 1.40
N GLN A 164 9.27 32.28 0.92
CA GLN A 164 8.90 32.31 -0.51
C GLN A 164 8.42 33.70 -0.95
N ILE A 165 7.73 34.44 -0.08
CA ILE A 165 7.27 35.81 -0.36
C ILE A 165 8.45 36.79 -0.43
N ARG A 166 9.56 36.52 0.29
CA ARG A 166 10.73 37.41 0.34
C ARG A 166 11.72 37.22 -0.82
N MET A 167 11.54 36.19 -1.64
CA MET A 167 12.37 35.89 -2.82
C MET A 167 11.72 36.30 -4.15
N LEU A 168 10.52 36.88 -4.11
CA LEU A 168 9.84 37.53 -5.25
C LEU A 168 9.96 39.06 -5.09
#